data_AF-A0A238X123-F1
#
_entry.id   AF-A0A238X123-F1
#
_cell.length_a   1.000
_cell.length_b   1.000
_cell.length_c   1.000
_cell.angle_alpha   90.00
_cell.angle_beta   90.00
_cell.angle_gamma   90.00
#
_symmetry.space_group_name_H-M   'P 1'
#
loop_
_entity.id
_entity.type
_entity.pdbx_description
1 polymer ?
#
loop_
_entity_poly.entity_id
_entity_poly.type
_entity_poly.pdbx_seq_one_letter_code
_entity_poly.pdbx_strand_id
1 'polypeptide(L)'
;MAIEEIGLKQGTQTYIDKEMKIGLVGARKGNNDRPPEVALYVKDDRERDLILRPGDTFLVGNQTWRLERVDEAGVDKLGAVFARIE
;
A
#
# COMPACT_ATOMS: atom_id res chain seq x y z
N MET A 1 2.61 -2.27 -22.05
CA MET A 1 2.00 -1.27 -21.16
C MET A 1 2.82 -1.27 -19.89
N ALA A 2 3.30 -0.10 -19.43
CA ALA A 2 4.11 -0.02 -18.22
C ALA A 2 3.18 0.01 -17.01
N ILE A 3 3.35 -0.93 -16.08
CA ILE A 3 2.64 -0.95 -14.80
C ILE A 3 3.35 0.07 -13.90
N GLU A 4 2.59 1.02 -13.36
CA GLU A 4 3.10 1.96 -12.36
C GLU A 4 3.17 1.26 -11.01
N GLU A 5 4.36 1.19 -10.41
CA GLU A 5 4.59 0.56 -9.11
C GLU A 5 5.14 1.56 -8.09
N ILE A 6 4.65 1.47 -6.86
CA ILE A 6 5.08 2.30 -5.74
C ILE A 6 5.41 1.40 -4.56
N GLY A 7 6.66 1.48 -4.11
CA GLY A 7 7.10 0.90 -2.85
C GLY A 7 6.99 1.90 -1.71
N LEU A 8 6.30 1.53 -0.63
CA LEU A 8 6.27 2.30 0.61
C LEU A 8 6.90 1.53 1.75
N LYS A 9 7.68 2.23 2.57
CA LYS A 9 8.21 1.73 3.82
C LYS A 9 7.26 2.05 4.96
N GLN A 10 7.18 1.18 5.96
CA GLN A 10 6.33 1.43 7.13
C GLN A 10 6.70 2.76 7.82
N GLY A 11 5.68 3.55 8.13
CA GLY A 11 5.77 4.91 8.69
C GLY A 11 6.06 6.00 7.65
N THR A 12 5.98 5.69 6.35
CA THR A 12 6.20 6.67 5.28
C THR A 12 4.94 6.87 4.44
N GLN A 13 4.88 8.00 3.74
CA GLN A 13 3.81 8.36 2.81
C GLN A 13 4.41 8.91 1.52
N THR A 14 3.67 8.79 0.43
CA THR A 14 4.01 9.39 -0.86
C THR A 14 2.77 9.99 -1.50
N TYR A 15 2.99 10.96 -2.37
CA TYR A 15 1.96 11.52 -3.24
C TYR A 15 1.78 10.62 -4.46
N ILE A 16 0.52 10.36 -4.79
CA ILE A 16 0.08 9.72 -6.04
C ILE A 16 -0.25 10.82 -7.07
N ASP A 17 -0.80 11.93 -6.59
CA ASP A 17 -1.10 13.14 -7.37
C ASP A 17 -1.00 14.38 -6.44
N LYS A 18 -1.18 15.60 -6.97
CA LYS A 18 -1.07 16.88 -6.26
C LYS A 18 -1.83 16.93 -4.93
N GLU A 19 -2.99 16.28 -4.86
CA GLU A 19 -3.87 16.27 -3.67
C GLU A 19 -4.08 14.88 -3.09
N MET A 20 -3.55 13.83 -3.75
CA MET A 20 -3.76 12.44 -3.38
C MET A 20 -2.49 11.83 -2.80
N LYS A 21 -2.59 11.18 -1.65
CA LYS A 21 -1.46 10.49 -1.02
C LYS A 21 -1.87 9.16 -0.41
N ILE A 22 -0.89 8.27 -0.34
CA ILE A 22 -1.00 7.01 0.39
C ILE A 22 0.13 6.94 1.42
N GLY A 23 -0.14 6.30 2.55
CA GLY A 23 0.81 6.15 3.64
C GLY A 23 0.75 4.76 4.25
N LEU A 24 1.89 4.09 4.37
CA LEU A 24 1.96 2.78 5.00
C LEU A 24 2.08 2.96 6.51
N VAL A 25 0.96 2.81 7.22
CA VAL A 25 0.89 2.96 8.69
C VAL A 25 1.57 1.78 9.38
N GLY A 26 1.27 0.56 8.90
CA GLY A 26 1.78 -0.68 9.47
C GLY A 26 1.84 -1.79 8.44
N ALA A 27 2.77 -2.73 8.61
CA ALA A 27 2.84 -3.94 7.81
C ALA A 27 3.12 -5.15 8.69
N ARG A 28 2.61 -6.31 8.30
CA ARG A 28 2.82 -7.62 8.92
C ARG A 28 3.18 -8.61 7.82
N LYS A 29 4.32 -9.30 7.97
CA LYS A 29 4.84 -10.27 6.99
C LYS A 29 3.97 -11.53 6.86
N GLY A 30 3.04 -11.75 7.80
CA GLY A 30 2.30 -13.00 7.91
C GLY A 30 3.17 -14.14 8.46
N ASN A 31 2.53 -15.26 8.77
CA ASN A 31 3.15 -16.52 9.15
C ASN A 31 2.29 -17.68 8.61
N ASN A 32 2.65 -18.93 8.92
CA ASN A 32 1.94 -20.11 8.40
C ASN A 32 0.43 -20.12 8.68
N ASP A 33 -0.03 -19.40 9.72
CA ASP A 33 -1.43 -19.37 10.13
C ASP A 33 -2.15 -18.05 9.78
N ARG A 34 -1.42 -17.02 9.32
CA ARG A 34 -1.96 -15.69 9.03
C ARG A 34 -1.31 -15.08 7.80
N PRO A 35 -2.08 -14.69 6.77
CA PRO A 35 -1.52 -14.06 5.59
C PRO A 35 -0.86 -12.71 5.92
N PRO A 36 0.05 -12.21 5.07
CA PRO A 36 0.57 -10.87 5.18
C PRO A 36 -0.56 -9.83 5.11
N GLU A 37 -0.41 -8.74 5.86
CA GLU A 37 -1.43 -7.71 5.96
C GLU A 37 -0.79 -6.34 6.20
N VAL A 38 -1.37 -5.29 5.64
CA VAL A 38 -0.91 -3.91 5.80
C VAL A 38 -2.03 -2.99 6.22
N ALA A 39 -1.72 -2.01 7.07
CA ALA A 39 -2.56 -0.88 7.37
C ALA A 39 -2.12 0.30 6.49
N LEU A 40 -2.97 0.68 5.56
CA LEU A 40 -2.74 1.74 4.58
C LEU A 40 -3.65 2.93 4.87
N TYR A 41 -3.06 4.09 5.08
CA TYR A 41 -3.77 5.36 5.08
C TYR A 41 -3.88 5.87 3.64
N VAL A 42 -5.07 6.33 3.25
CA VAL A 42 -5.34 6.93 1.95
C VAL A 42 -6.00 8.29 2.17
N LYS A 43 -5.47 9.31 1.48
CA LYS A 43 -6.09 10.63 1.38
C LYS A 43 -6.32 10.99 -0.08
N ASP A 44 -7.58 11.18 -0.42
CA ASP A 44 -8.09 11.80 -1.64
C ASP A 44 -9.12 12.87 -1.24
N ASP A 45 -10.30 12.92 -1.87
CA ASP A 45 -11.44 13.73 -1.41
C ASP A 45 -11.90 13.34 0.01
N ARG A 46 -11.45 12.19 0.51
CA ARG A 46 -11.68 11.68 1.86
C ARG A 46 -10.39 11.16 2.47
N GLU A 47 -10.35 11.10 3.79
CA GLU A 47 -9.29 10.41 4.54
C GLU A 47 -9.84 9.10 5.10
N ARG A 48 -9.12 7.99 4.88
CA ARG A 48 -9.52 6.66 5.34
C ARG A 48 -8.32 5.76 5.60
N ASP A 49 -8.48 4.83 6.53
CA ASP A 49 -7.55 3.73 6.78
C ASP A 49 -8.13 2.43 6.22
N LEU A 50 -7.28 1.65 5.55
CA LEU A 50 -7.61 0.37 4.93
C LEU A 50 -6.70 -0.71 5.48
N ILE A 51 -7.27 -1.90 5.69
CA ILE A 51 -6.50 -3.11 5.94
C ILE A 51 -6.50 -3.92 4.65
N LEU A 52 -5.31 -4.17 4.09
CA LEU A 52 -5.14 -4.82 2.80
C LEU A 52 -4.25 -6.06 2.93
N ARG A 53 -4.54 -7.07 2.12
CA ARG A 53 -3.73 -8.27 1.92
C ARG A 53 -3.24 -8.34 0.49
N PRO A 54 -2.14 -9.07 0.21
CA PRO A 54 -1.67 -9.26 -1.16
C PRO A 54 -2.80 -9.76 -2.07
N GLY A 55 -3.01 -9.07 -3.19
CA GLY A 55 -4.12 -9.27 -4.12
C GLY A 55 -5.30 -8.32 -3.93
N ASP A 56 -5.47 -7.71 -2.76
CA ASP A 56 -6.56 -6.77 -2.50
C ASP A 56 -6.36 -5.48 -3.29
N THR A 57 -7.48 -4.94 -3.78
CA THR A 57 -7.54 -3.71 -4.56
C THR A 57 -8.19 -2.58 -3.78
N PHE A 58 -7.75 -1.36 -4.00
CA PHE A 58 -8.32 -0.16 -3.40
C PHE A 58 -8.29 1.01 -4.38
N LEU A 59 -9.13 2.00 -4.13
CA LEU A 59 -9.20 3.21 -4.93
C LEU A 59 -8.41 4.33 -4.26
N VAL A 60 -7.81 5.20 -5.08
CA VAL A 60 -7.30 6.53 -4.71
C VAL A 60 -7.81 7.49 -5.78
N GLY A 61 -8.82 8.30 -5.44
CA GLY A 61 -9.57 9.05 -6.46
C GLY A 61 -10.17 8.11 -7.51
N ASN A 62 -9.82 8.32 -8.79
CA ASN A 62 -10.28 7.49 -9.92
C ASN A 62 -9.28 6.37 -10.31
N GLN A 63 -8.22 6.17 -9.53
CA GLN A 63 -7.19 5.16 -9.84
C GLN A 63 -7.41 3.91 -8.99
N THR A 64 -7.32 2.74 -9.62
CA THR A 64 -7.35 1.45 -8.92
C THR A 64 -5.93 0.97 -8.69
N TRP A 65 -5.63 0.60 -7.45
CA TRP A 65 -4.35 0.10 -7.00
C TRP A 65 -4.52 -1.27 -6.37
N ARG A 66 -3.53 -2.13 -6.51
CA ARG A 66 -3.48 -3.46 -5.90
C ARG A 66 -2.26 -3.58 -5.01
N LEU A 67 -2.43 -4.18 -3.84
CA LEU A 67 -1.28 -4.60 -3.03
C LEU A 67 -0.67 -5.86 -3.67
N GLU A 68 0.55 -5.75 -4.21
CA GLU A 68 1.23 -6.88 -4.82
C GLU A 68 1.89 -7.77 -3.77
N ARG A 69 2.68 -7.16 -2.88
CA ARG A 69 3.49 -7.89 -1.92
C ARG A 69 3.90 -7.03 -0.73
N VAL A 70 4.27 -7.72 0.35
CA VAL A 70 4.87 -7.14 1.56
C VAL A 70 6.30 -7.64 1.66
N ASP A 71 7.26 -6.72 1.61
CA ASP A 71 8.70 -7.01 1.56
C ASP A 71 9.43 -6.43 2.77
N GLU A 72 10.68 -6.84 2.99
CA GLU A 72 11.57 -6.18 3.95
C GLU A 72 12.14 -4.89 3.33
N ALA A 73 11.97 -3.77 4.05
CA ALA A 73 12.37 -2.43 3.64
C ALA A 73 13.42 -1.85 4.60
N GLY A 74 14.54 -2.57 4.76
CA GLY A 74 15.66 -2.25 5.65
C GLY A 74 15.59 -2.96 7.00
N VAL A 75 16.50 -2.60 7.91
CA VAL A 75 16.62 -3.24 9.24
C VAL A 75 15.31 -3.06 10.02
N ASP A 76 14.70 -4.18 10.40
CA ASP A 76 13.47 -4.30 11.20
C ASP A 76 12.25 -3.54 10.69
N LYS A 77 12.18 -3.23 9.39
CA LYS A 77 11.03 -2.55 8.81
C LYS A 77 10.51 -3.29 7.60
N LEU A 78 9.19 -3.42 7.54
CA LEU A 78 8.48 -3.93 6.38
C LEU A 78 8.08 -2.78 5.45
N GLY A 79 7.92 -3.12 4.19
CA GLY A 79 7.36 -2.27 3.16
C GLY A 79 6.28 -3.01 2.39
N ALA A 80 5.58 -2.27 1.55
CA ALA A 80 4.53 -2.77 0.70
C ALA A 80 4.71 -2.21 -0.71
N VAL A 81 4.49 -3.04 -1.71
CA VAL A 81 4.52 -2.64 -3.12
C VAL A 81 3.10 -2.62 -3.65
N PHE A 82 2.71 -1.48 -4.20
CA PHE A 82 1.42 -1.25 -4.79
C PHE A 82 1.57 -1.07 -6.30
N ALA A 83 0.77 -1.76 -7.07
CA ALA A 83 0.72 -1.62 -8.52
C ALA A 83 -0.58 -0.96 -8.94
N ARG A 84 -0.51 -0.01 -9.87
CA ARG A 84 -1.70 0.54 -10.51
C ARG A 84 -2.25 -0.47 -11.51
N ILE A 85 -3.54 -0.74 -11.42
CA ILE A 85 -4.28 -1.62 -12.33
C ILE A 85 -5.37 -0.78 -13.02
N GLU A 86 -5.52 -0.95 -14.33
CA GLU A 86 -6.45 -0.18 -15.17
C GLU A 86 -7.92 -0.37 -14.78
#